data_AF-A0A951RTE2-F1
#
_entry.id   AF-A0A951RTE2-F1
#
_cell.length_a   1.000
_cell.length_b   1.000
_cell.length_c   1.000
_cell.angle_alpha   90.00
_cell.angle_beta   90.00
_cell.angle_gamma   90.00
#
_symmetry.space_group_name_H-M   'P 1'
#
loop_
_entity.id
_entity.type
_entity.pdbx_description
1 polymer ?
#
loop_
_entity_poly.entity_id
_entity_poly.type
_entity_poly.pdbx_seq_one_letter_code
_entity_poly.pdbx_strand_id
1 'polypeptide(L)' 'MSVTIREIDGRSIEINGKLVIKNMDGSWVCRFTELTPVESKALYEYLKAQELNLERRLN' A
#
# COMPACT_ATOMS: atom_id res chain seq x y z
N MET A 1 -15.17 4.26 10.17
CA MET A 1 -14.96 4.49 8.73
C MET A 1 -14.09 3.36 8.21
N SER A 2 -14.49 2.67 7.15
CA SER A 2 -13.70 1.62 6.51
C SER A 2 -12.72 2.24 5.51
N VAL A 3 -11.46 1.80 5.52
CA VAL A 3 -10.48 2.18 4.50
C VAL A 3 -10.64 1.24 3.31
N THR A 4 -10.72 1.81 2.12
CA THR A 4 -10.72 1.08 0.84
C THR A 4 -9.30 1.09 0.29
N ILE A 5 -8.79 -0.08 -0.07
CA ILE A 5 -7.48 -0.25 -0.71
C ILE A 5 -7.70 -0.99 -2.02
N ARG A 6 -7.15 -0.45 -3.11
CA ARG A 6 -7.18 -1.07 -4.43
C ARG A 6 -5.79 -1.05 -5.03
N GLU A 7 -5.23 -2.22 -5.29
CA GLU A 7 -4.04 -2.31 -6.13
C GLU A 7 -4.42 -1.96 -7.58
N ILE A 8 -3.67 -1.04 -8.17
CA ILE A 8 -3.82 -0.67 -9.58
C ILE A 8 -2.85 -1.54 -10.39
N ASP A 9 -1.61 -1.62 -9.92
CA ASP A 9 -0.52 -2.42 -10.47
C ASP A 9 0.50 -2.72 -9.36
N GLY A 10 1.53 -3.54 -9.67
CA GLY A 10 2.56 -3.92 -8.69
C GLY A 10 3.46 -2.79 -8.16
N ARG A 11 3.21 -1.54 -8.56
CA ARG A 11 3.89 -0.31 -8.14
C ARG A 11 2.93 0.80 -7.71
N SER A 12 1.61 0.60 -7.77
CA SER A 12 0.63 1.67 -7.52
C SER A 12 -0.60 1.14 -6.80
N ILE A 13 -1.01 1.82 -5.73
CA ILE A 13 -2.16 1.47 -4.89
C ILE A 13 -3.00 2.73 -4.67
N GLU A 14 -4.32 2.60 -4.72
CA GLU A 14 -5.26 3.64 -4.33
C GLU A 14 -5.82 3.35 -2.93
N ILE A 15 -5.80 4.36 -2.05
CA ILE A 15 -6.33 4.29 -0.68
C ILE A 15 -7.36 5.42 -0.50
N ASN A 16 -8.65 5.08 -0.39
CA ASN A 16 -9.74 6.06 -0.33
C ASN A 16 -9.65 7.16 -1.40
N GLY A 17 -9.27 6.79 -2.64
CA GLY A 17 -9.07 7.73 -3.74
C GLY A 17 -7.73 8.48 -3.73
N LYS A 18 -6.82 8.20 -2.78
CA LYS A 18 -5.46 8.74 -2.75
C LYS A 18 -4.47 7.78 -3.40
N LEU A 19 -3.64 8.28 -4.31
CA LEU A 19 -2.67 7.47 -5.03
C LEU A 19 -1.35 7.33 -4.25
N VAL A 20 -0.98 6.09 -3.96
CA VAL A 20 0.28 5.68 -3.34
C VAL A 20 1.12 4.93 -4.36
N ILE A 21 2.37 5.36 -4.55
CA ILE A 21 3.27 4.85 -5.59
C ILE A 21 4.53 4.28 -4.95
N LYS A 22 5.01 3.16 -5.47
CA LYS A 22 6.27 2.55 -5.11
C LYS A 22 7.42 3.23 -5.85
N ASN A 23 8.35 3.81 -5.09
CA ASN A 23 9.59 4.38 -5.57
C ASN A 23 10.59 3.27 -5.98
N MET A 24 11.67 3.66 -6.66
CA MET A 24 12.72 2.73 -7.09
C MET A 24 13.46 2.08 -5.93
N ASP A 25 13.56 2.77 -4.78
CA ASP A 25 14.14 2.25 -3.54
C ASP A 25 13.22 1.26 -2.80
N GLY A 26 12.01 1.01 -3.34
CA GLY A 26 11.01 0.14 -2.76
C GLY A 26 10.09 0.81 -1.73
N SER A 27 10.33 2.08 -1.38
CA SER A 27 9.46 2.85 -0.48
C SER A 27 8.12 3.18 -1.15
N TRP A 28 7.06 3.29 -0.35
CA TRP A 28 5.74 3.70 -0.84
C TRP A 28 5.46 5.14 -0.41
N VAL A 29 5.14 6.00 -1.39
CA VAL A 29 4.84 7.42 -1.15
C VAL A 29 3.45 7.76 -1.65
N CYS A 30 2.65 8.43 -0.82
CA CYS A 30 1.39 9.00 -1.24
C CYS A 30 1.66 10.31 -1.97
N ARG A 31 1.28 10.42 -3.24
CA ARG A 31 1.44 11.68 -3.98
C ARG A 31 0.29 12.62 -3.66
N PHE A 32 0.59 13.92 -3.62
CA PHE A 32 -0.38 15.03 -3.51
C PHE A 32 -1.04 15.25 -2.14
N THR A 33 -1.21 14.23 -1.31
CA THR A 33 -1.84 14.36 0.01
C THR A 33 -1.25 13.41 1.03
N GLU A 34 -1.26 13.80 2.31
CA GLU A 34 -0.92 12.89 3.40
C GLU A 34 -2.02 11.84 3.63
N LEU A 35 -1.60 10.63 3.99
CA LEU A 35 -2.50 9.61 4.52
C LEU A 35 -2.85 9.97 5.96
N THR A 36 -4.11 9.81 6.33
CA THR A 36 -4.52 9.85 7.73
C THR A 36 -3.87 8.69 8.50
N PRO A 37 -3.78 8.74 9.84
CA PRO A 37 -3.20 7.64 10.62
C PRO A 37 -3.88 6.29 10.35
N VAL A 38 -5.19 6.29 10.10
CA VAL A 38 -5.96 5.07 9.80
C VAL A 38 -5.59 4.51 8.42
N GLU A 39 -5.46 5.38 7.41
CA GLU A 39 -5.03 5.00 6.06
C GLU A 39 -3.59 4.50 6.02
N SER A 40 -2.69 5.15 6.77
CA SER A 40 -1.29 4.75 6.89
C SER A 40 -1.16 3.37 7.54
N LYS A 41 -1.93 3.11 8.60
CA LYS A 41 -2.01 1.78 9.23
C LYS A 41 -2.51 0.73 8.23
N ALA A 42 -3.56 1.05 7.48
CA ALA A 42 -4.13 0.13 6.50
C ALA A 42 -3.15 -0.20 5.35
N LEU A 43 -2.38 0.80 4.86
CA LEU A 43 -1.29 0.59 3.91
C LEU A 43 -0.23 -0.37 4.47
N TYR A 44 0.22 -0.13 5.70
CA TYR A 44 1.22 -0.98 6.35
C TYR A 44 0.77 -2.45 6.45
N GLU A 45 -0.46 -2.69 6.91
CA GLU A 45 -1.03 -4.02 7.02
C GLU A 45 -1.16 -4.71 5.65
N TYR A 46 -1.58 -3.97 4.62
CA TYR A 46 -1.66 -4.47 3.25
C TYR A 46 -0.29 -4.94 2.73
N LEU A 47 0.74 -4.09 2.85
CA LEU A 47 2.08 -4.41 2.37
C LEU A 47 2.71 -5.60 3.11
N LYS A 48 2.50 -5.69 4.43
CA LYS A 48 2.98 -6.81 5.24
C LYS A 48 2.32 -8.14 4.83
N ALA A 49 1.03 -8.12 4.51
CA ALA A 49 0.33 -9.31 4.03
C ALA A 49 0.86 -9.76 2.66
N GLN A 50 1.19 -8.82 1.78
CA GLN A 50 1.79 -9.12 0.47
C GLN A 50 3.18 -9.75 0.60
N GLU A 51 4.04 -9.20 1.48
CA GLU A 51 5.36 -9.75 1.77
C GLU A 51 5.27 -11.19 2.30
N LEU A 52 4.41 -11.44 3.29
CA LEU A 52 4.20 -12.78 3.86
C LEU A 52 3.70 -13.79 2.80
N ASN A 53 2.80 -13.35 1.92
CA ASN A 53 2.30 -14.19 0.83
C ASN A 53 3.39 -14.49 -0.20
N LEU A 54 4.31 -13.56 -0.44
CA LEU A 54 5.45 -13.79 -1.33
C LEU A 54 6.42 -14.81 -0.71
N GLU A 55 6.77 -14.66 0.56
CA GLU A 55 7.64 -15.60 1.28
C GLU A 55 7.07 -17.02 1.31
N ARG A 56 5.75 -17.17 1.52
CA ARG A 56 5.07 -18.48 1.50
C ARG A 56 5.07 -19.15 0.13
N ARG A 57 5.20 -18.39 -0.96
CA ARG A 57 5.26 -18.93 -2.33
C ARG A 57 6.68 -19.31 -2.75
N LEU A 58 7.68 -18.79 -2.05
CA LEU A 58 9.10 -19.01 -2.33
C LEU A 58 9.71 -20.14 -1.49
N ASN A 59 9.03 -20.56 -0.42
CA ASN A 59 9.36 -21.72 0.41
C ASN A 59 8.49 -22.93 0.02
#